data_AF-A0AAN9JP69-F1
#
_entry.id   AF-A0AAN9JP69-F1
#
_cell.length_a   1.000
_cell.length_b   1.000
_cell.length_c   1.000
_cell.angle_alpha   90.00
_cell.angle_beta   90.00
_cell.angle_gamma   90.00
#
_symmetry.space_group_name_H-M   'P 1'
#
loop_
_entity.id
_entity.type
_entity.pdbx_description
1 polymer ?
#
loop_
_entity_poly.entity_id
_entity_poly.type
_entity_poly.pdbx_seq_one_letter_code
_entity_poly.pdbx_strand_id
1 'polypeptide(L)'
;MAKQVVFDSEVASGMVKDMRATFDSGNTRSYGWRCSQLKALIKLSEDHEQDIVRALHSDLSKSETEAFLQEVTLTLTLQIRILIFIQAFVRTHNLETE
;
A
#
# COMPACT_ATOMS: atom_id res chain seq x y z
N MET A 1 32.51 3.11 6.43
CA MET A 1 31.18 3.20 7.06
C MET A 1 30.26 3.91 6.08
N ALA A 2 29.22 3.25 5.58
CA ALA A 2 28.28 3.90 4.68
C ALA A 2 27.55 5.01 5.44
N LYS A 3 27.51 6.22 4.88
CA LYS A 3 26.79 7.35 5.47
C LYS A 3 25.31 6.98 5.50
N GLN A 4 24.76 6.78 6.70
CA GLN A 4 23.34 6.50 6.87
C GLN A 4 22.56 7.70 6.36
N VAL A 5 21.77 7.52 5.30
CA VAL A 5 20.88 8.56 4.79
C VAL A 5 19.74 8.67 5.80
N VAL A 6 19.70 9.79 6.53
CA VAL A 6 18.64 10.06 7.51
C VAL A 6 17.47 10.69 6.76
N PHE A 7 16.27 10.17 6.98
CA PHE A 7 15.04 10.81 6.52
C PHE A 7 14.72 11.99 7.45
N ASP A 8 15.10 13.20 7.01
CA ASP A 8 14.94 14.44 7.77
C ASP A 8 13.79 15.32 7.26
N SER A 9 13.61 16.48 7.89
CA SER A 9 12.56 17.45 7.55
C SER A 9 12.59 17.90 6.10
N GLU A 10 13.78 18.10 5.54
CA GLU A 10 13.93 18.63 4.18
C GLU A 10 13.55 17.56 3.16
N VAL A 11 14.05 16.34 3.36
CA VAL A 11 13.68 15.17 2.54
C VAL A 11 12.17 14.90 2.60
N ALA A 12 11.59 14.94 3.80
CA ALA A 12 10.16 14.75 3.99
C ALA A 12 9.32 15.82 3.28
N SER A 13 9.73 17.09 3.36
CA SER A 13 9.02 18.21 2.70
C SER A 13 9.06 18.08 1.17
N GLY A 14 10.21 17.73 0.61
CA GLY A 14 10.36 17.46 -0.82
C GLY A 14 9.44 16.34 -1.29
N MET A 15 9.43 15.20 -0.57
CA MET A 15 8.56 14.08 -0.88
C MET A 15 7.08 14.45 -0.86
N VAL A 16 6.61 15.18 0.17
CA VAL A 16 5.21 15.61 0.27
C VAL A 16 4.83 16.55 -0.87
N LYS A 17 5.74 17.46 -1.27
CA LYS A 17 5.53 18.36 -2.40
C LYS A 17 5.29 17.57 -3.70
N ASP A 18 6.09 16.55 -3.96
CA ASP A 18 5.97 15.71 -5.16
C ASP A 18 4.68 14.87 -5.15
N MET A 19 4.31 14.34 -3.98
CA MET A 19 3.03 13.62 -3.80
C MET A 19 1.83 14.54 -4.04
N ARG A 20 1.90 15.79 -3.57
CA ARG A 20 0.85 16.79 -3.81
C ARG A 20 0.73 17.11 -5.30
N ALA A 21 1.84 17.34 -5.98
CA ALA A 21 1.85 17.57 -7.43
C ALA A 21 1.26 16.39 -8.21
N THR A 22 1.55 15.15 -7.82
CA THR A 22 1.00 13.94 -8.44
C THR A 22 -0.52 13.81 -8.22
N PHE A 23 -1.00 14.20 -7.05
CA PHE A 23 -2.43 14.23 -6.75
C PHE A 23 -3.14 15.33 -7.56
N ASP A 24 -2.57 16.53 -7.57
CA ASP A 24 -3.13 17.71 -8.24
C ASP A 24 -3.16 17.54 -9.78
N SER A 25 -2.28 16.69 -10.34
CA SER A 25 -2.31 16.35 -11.76
C SER A 25 -3.52 15.47 -12.15
N GLY A 26 -4.29 14.98 -11.19
CA GLY A 26 -5.46 14.13 -11.43
C GLY A 26 -5.15 12.65 -11.69
N ASN A 27 -3.87 12.25 -11.77
CA ASN A 27 -3.45 10.87 -12.05
C ASN A 27 -4.10 9.86 -11.11
N THR A 28 -4.26 10.22 -9.83
CA THR A 28 -4.81 9.35 -8.79
C THR A 28 -6.34 9.16 -8.87
N ARG A 29 -7.03 9.92 -9.73
CA ARG A 29 -8.50 9.81 -9.90
C ARG A 29 -8.89 8.61 -10.74
N SER A 30 -8.07 8.31 -11.76
CA SER A 30 -8.32 7.22 -12.70
C SER A 30 -8.60 5.92 -11.96
N TYR A 31 -9.66 5.25 -12.37
CA TYR A 31 -9.98 3.92 -11.87
C TYR A 31 -8.86 2.92 -12.18
N GLY A 32 -8.30 2.95 -13.39
CA GLY A 32 -7.18 2.11 -13.79
C GLY A 32 -5.97 2.31 -12.88
N TRP A 33 -5.65 3.57 -12.54
CA TRP A 33 -4.59 3.90 -11.60
C TRP A 33 -4.88 3.29 -10.22
N ARG A 34 -6.04 3.55 -9.63
CA ARG A 34 -6.42 3.02 -8.30
C ARG A 34 -6.36 1.49 -8.24
N CYS A 35 -6.87 0.80 -9.27
CA CYS A 35 -6.78 -0.66 -9.35
C CYS A 35 -5.35 -1.15 -9.48
N SER A 36 -4.50 -0.47 -10.27
CA SER A 36 -3.08 -0.85 -10.39
C SER A 36 -2.35 -0.75 -9.06
N GLN A 37 -2.61 0.32 -8.28
CA GLN A 37 -1.99 0.52 -6.97
C GLN A 37 -2.47 -0.51 -5.94
N LEU A 38 -3.77 -0.82 -5.91
CA LEU A 38 -4.30 -1.86 -5.02
C LEU A 38 -3.71 -3.24 -5.33
N LYS A 39 -3.56 -3.59 -6.62
CA LYS A 39 -2.89 -4.84 -7.03
C LYS A 39 -1.41 -4.86 -6.64
N ALA A 40 -0.73 -3.72 -6.76
CA ALA A 40 0.66 -3.61 -6.33
C ALA A 40 0.81 -3.79 -4.82
N LEU A 41 -0.12 -3.26 -4.00
CA LEU A 41 -0.14 -3.47 -2.55
C LEU A 41 -0.39 -4.93 -2.16
N ILE A 42 -1.31 -5.61 -2.85
CA ILE A 42 -1.54 -7.05 -2.65
C ILE A 42 -0.25 -7.82 -2.96
N LYS A 43 0.36 -7.56 -4.12
CA LYS A 43 1.61 -8.20 -4.51
C LYS A 43 2.75 -7.93 -3.53
N LEU A 44 2.86 -6.71 -3.00
CA LEU A 44 3.86 -6.37 -1.98
C LEU A 44 3.67 -7.21 -0.71
N SER A 45 2.43 -7.36 -0.25
CA SER A 45 2.12 -8.17 0.93
C SER A 45 2.36 -9.67 0.70
N GLU A 46 2.06 -10.19 -0.50
CA GLU A 46 2.34 -11.59 -0.88
C GLU A 46 3.85 -11.87 -1.02
N ASP A 47 4.56 -11.02 -1.78
CA ASP A 47 5.97 -11.21 -2.09
C ASP A 47 6.87 -11.05 -0.83
N HIS A 48 6.43 -10.26 0.14
CA HIS A 48 7.19 -9.94 1.36
C HIS A 48 6.57 -10.45 2.66
N GLU A 49 5.64 -11.40 2.61
CA GLU A 49 5.01 -11.99 3.81
C GLU A 49 6.06 -12.38 4.87
N GLN A 50 7.06 -13.15 4.48
CA GLN A 50 8.07 -13.67 5.39
C GLN A 50 9.04 -12.61 5.88
N ASP A 51 9.25 -11.53 5.11
CA ASP A 51 10.01 -10.37 5.57
C ASP A 51 9.23 -9.62 6.66
N ILE A 52 7.92 -9.44 6.46
CA ILE A 52 7.02 -8.78 7.43
C ILE A 52 6.97 -9.59 8.73
N VAL A 53 6.76 -10.90 8.66
CA VAL A 53 6.73 -11.77 9.83
C VAL A 53 8.05 -11.71 10.61
N ARG A 54 9.20 -11.77 9.91
CA ARG A 54 10.52 -11.67 10.56
C ARG A 54 10.75 -10.31 11.22
N ALA A 55 10.33 -9.22 10.58
CA ALA A 55 10.41 -7.89 11.17
C ALA A 55 9.56 -7.79 12.45
N LEU A 56 8.32 -8.28 12.40
CA LEU A 56 7.41 -8.29 13.56
C LEU A 56 7.95 -9.16 14.72
N HIS A 57 8.57 -10.30 14.41
CA HIS A 57 9.23 -11.10 15.42
C HIS A 57 10.45 -10.36 16.01
N SER A 58 11.28 -9.75 15.17
CA SER A 58 12.46 -9.00 15.62
C SER A 58 12.09 -7.81 16.52
N ASP A 59 11.09 -7.04 16.12
CA ASP A 59 10.76 -5.77 16.77
C ASP A 59 9.82 -5.96 17.98
N LEU A 60 8.92 -6.94 17.90
CA LEU A 60 7.83 -7.11 18.87
C LEU A 60 7.79 -8.50 19.51
N SER A 61 8.69 -9.42 19.15
CA SER A 61 8.64 -10.83 19.57
C SER A 61 7.29 -11.52 19.26
N LYS A 62 6.57 -11.05 18.25
CA LYS A 62 5.32 -11.70 17.80
C LYS A 62 5.65 -13.09 17.26
N SER A 63 4.83 -14.08 17.63
CA SER A 63 4.92 -15.42 17.05
C SER A 63 4.59 -15.38 15.56
N GLU A 64 5.17 -16.28 14.78
CA GLU A 64 4.93 -16.39 13.33
C GLU A 64 3.43 -16.50 13.01
N THR A 65 2.71 -17.39 13.71
CA THR A 65 1.27 -17.59 13.51
C THR A 65 0.47 -16.32 13.79
N GLU A 66 0.80 -15.60 14.86
CA GLU A 66 0.11 -14.36 15.21
C GLU A 66 0.37 -13.26 14.18
N ALA A 67 1.64 -13.06 13.80
CA ALA A 67 2.03 -12.08 12.80
C ALA A 67 1.37 -12.37 11.44
N PHE A 68 1.38 -13.63 11.01
CA PHE A 68 0.76 -14.04 9.75
C PHE A 68 -0.77 -13.83 9.75
N LEU A 69 -1.47 -14.25 10.81
CA LEU A 69 -2.93 -14.12 10.86
C LEU A 69 -3.40 -12.68 11.02
N GLN A 70 -2.81 -11.93 11.97
CA GLN A 70 -3.29 -10.61 12.33
C GLN A 70 -2.81 -9.50 11.39
N GLU A 71 -1.60 -9.61 10.85
CA GLU A 71 -1.01 -8.54 10.04
C GLU A 71 -1.09 -8.88 8.56
N VAL A 72 -0.61 -10.06 8.13
CA VAL A 72 -0.52 -10.38 6.70
C VAL A 72 -1.89 -10.76 6.13
N THR A 73 -2.53 -11.80 6.69
CA THR A 73 -3.78 -12.35 6.17
C THR A 73 -4.93 -11.35 6.25
N LEU A 74 -5.04 -10.63 7.37
CA LEU A 74 -6.06 -9.59 7.55
C LEU A 74 -5.89 -8.46 6.53
N THR A 75 -4.65 -7.97 6.34
CA THR A 75 -4.35 -6.91 5.38
C THR A 75 -4.67 -7.33 3.95
N LEU A 76 -4.20 -8.51 3.52
CA LEU A 76 -4.52 -9.06 2.19
C LEU A 76 -6.02 -9.18 1.97
N THR A 77 -6.75 -9.70 2.97
CA THR A 77 -8.21 -9.85 2.89
C THR A 77 -8.90 -8.50 2.69
N LEU A 78 -8.49 -7.46 3.42
CA LEU A 78 -9.06 -6.12 3.28
C LEU A 78 -8.71 -5.50 1.93
N GLN A 79 -7.47 -5.65 1.45
CA GLN A 79 -7.05 -5.15 0.14
C GLN A 79 -7.86 -5.79 -1.00
N ILE A 80 -8.04 -7.11 -0.98
CA ILE A 80 -8.87 -7.84 -1.96
C ILE A 80 -10.32 -7.37 -1.90
N ARG A 81 -10.88 -7.19 -0.71
CA ARG A 81 -12.25 -6.68 -0.54
C ARG A 81 -12.43 -5.29 -1.12
N ILE A 82 -11.47 -4.38 -0.88
CA ILE A 82 -11.49 -3.02 -1.44
C ILE A 82 -11.40 -3.07 -2.97
N LEU A 83 -10.56 -3.94 -3.53
CA LEU A 83 -10.43 -4.10 -4.98
C LEU A 83 -11.73 -4.60 -5.62
N ILE A 84 -12.41 -5.56 -5.00
CA ILE A 84 -13.72 -6.05 -5.47
C ILE A 84 -14.78 -4.94 -5.34
N PHE A 85 -14.77 -4.22 -4.21
CA PHE A 85 -15.73 -3.15 -3.97
C PHE A 85 -15.59 -2.01 -4.97
N ILE A 86 -14.37 -1.54 -5.26
CA ILE A 86 -14.16 -0.44 -6.21
C ILE A 86 -14.54 -0.85 -7.64
N GLN A 87 -14.29 -2.11 -8.02
CA GLN A 87 -14.76 -2.69 -9.28
C GLN A 87 -16.29 -2.67 -9.38
N ALA A 88 -16.96 -3.12 -8.32
CA ALA A 88 -18.42 -3.13 -8.27
C ALA A 88 -19.01 -1.71 -8.27
N PHE A 89 -18.44 -0.79 -7.48
CA PHE A 89 -18.88 0.60 -7.36
C PHE A 89 -18.77 1.37 -8.67
N VAL A 90 -17.64 1.22 -9.39
CA VAL A 90 -17.46 1.87 -10.70
C VAL A 90 -18.42 1.31 -11.74
N ARG A 91 -18.62 -0.02 -11.76
CA ARG A 91 -19.58 -0.68 -12.65
C ARG A 91 -21.00 -0.18 -12.42
N THR A 92 -21.43 0.03 -11.18
CA THR A 92 -22.79 0.46 -10.86
C THR A 92 -23.05 1.93 -11.16
N HIS A 93 -22.02 2.77 -11.14
CA HIS A 93 -22.16 4.21 -11.34
C HIS A 93 -21.66 4.70 -12.71
N ASN A 94 -21.31 3.76 -13.61
CA ASN A 94 -20.79 4.03 -14.96
C ASN A 94 -19.75 5.16 -15.02
N LEU A 95 -18.89 5.23 -13.99
CA LEU A 95 -17.88 6.27 -13.84
C LEU A 95 -16.68 5.94 -14.74
N GLU A 96 -16.88 5.98 -16.04
CA GLU A 96 -15.78 6.17 -16.99
C GLU A 96 -15.45 7.66 -16.95
N THR A 97 -14.50 8.01 -16.07
CA THR A 97 -13.92 9.35 -16.06
C THR A 97 -12.46 9.18 -16.40
N GLU A 98 -12.16 9.50 -17.66
CA GLU A 98 -10.83 9.88 -18.14
C GLU A 98 -10.19 10.91 -17.20
#